data_AF-A0A7W1KQP5-F1
#
_entry.id   AF-A0A7W1KQP5-F1
#
_cell.length_a   1.000
_cell.length_b   1.000
_cell.length_c   1.000
_cell.angle_alpha   90.00
_cell.angle_beta   90.00
_cell.angle_gamma   90.00
#
_symmetry.space_group_name_H-M   'P 1'
#
loop_
_entity.id
_entity.type
_entity.pdbx_description
1 polymer ?
#
loop_
_entity_poly.entity_id
_entity_poly.type
_entity_poly.pdbx_seq_one_letter_code
_entity_poly.pdbx_strand_id
1 'polypeptide(L)'
;MFMLLGIGAVVAQLWWVQVARGKEWTAKIRGSSEVTVRIPSIRGEIRDRNGVTLVQNRASYEVDFYLPEMVKGYRQRVGQPPVTEYRATINGMPKDMKEADIVKIVNDGVVPRLDDLDLARDYNANKLQKHYRTNTEVPFSYIKDIDFETMAKFSEHDV
;
A
#
# COMPACT_ATOMS: atom_id res chain seq x y z
N MET A 1 -2.40 -39.78 -33.98
CA MET A 1 -3.53 -40.04 -33.06
C MET A 1 -3.21 -39.65 -31.62
N PHE A 2 -2.21 -40.27 -30.97
CA PHE A 2 -1.85 -39.98 -29.56
C PHE A 2 -1.46 -38.53 -29.27
N MET A 3 -0.78 -37.86 -30.20
CA MET A 3 -0.40 -36.45 -30.04
C MET A 3 -1.61 -35.51 -29.95
N LEU A 4 -2.66 -35.75 -30.76
CA LEU A 4 -3.87 -34.94 -30.74
C LEU A 4 -4.69 -35.16 -29.46
N LEU A 5 -4.72 -36.40 -28.95
CA LEU A 5 -5.33 -36.71 -27.66
C LEU A 5 -4.60 -36.03 -26.50
N GLY A 6 -3.26 -36.02 -26.53
CA GLY A 6 -2.46 -35.30 -25.53
C GLY A 6 -2.73 -33.80 -25.52
N ILE A 7 -2.77 -33.17 -26.70
CA ILE A 7 -3.07 -31.74 -26.82
C ILE A 7 -4.51 -31.44 -26.37
N GLY A 8 -5.49 -32.27 -26.76
CA GLY A 8 -6.87 -32.11 -26.33
C GLY A 8 -7.04 -32.19 -24.81
N ALA A 9 -6.34 -33.11 -24.15
CA ALA A 9 -6.36 -33.23 -22.70
C ALA A 9 -5.77 -31.99 -22.01
N VAL A 10 -4.67 -31.44 -22.53
CA VAL A 10 -4.04 -30.23 -21.99
C VAL A 10 -4.97 -29.01 -22.14
N VAL A 11 -5.62 -28.85 -23.30
CA VAL A 11 -6.57 -27.75 -23.55
C VAL A 11 -7.79 -27.85 -22.62
N ALA A 12 -8.33 -29.04 -22.42
CA ALA A 12 -9.45 -29.25 -21.51
C ALA A 12 -9.09 -28.92 -20.05
N GLN A 13 -7.89 -29.30 -19.62
CA GLN A 13 -7.39 -28.98 -18.29
C GLN A 13 -7.21 -27.47 -18.12
N LEU A 14 -6.59 -26.81 -19.10
CA LEU A 14 -6.39 -25.36 -19.11
C LEU A 14 -7.72 -24.61 -19.05
N TRP A 15 -8.72 -25.02 -19.84
CA TRP A 15 -10.04 -24.42 -19.81
C TRP A 15 -10.69 -24.54 -18.43
N TRP A 16 -10.57 -25.69 -17.77
CA TRP A 16 -11.07 -25.89 -16.41
C TRP A 16 -10.41 -24.94 -15.40
N VAL A 17 -9.08 -24.80 -15.45
CA VAL A 17 -8.35 -23.93 -14.52
C VAL A 17 -8.64 -22.45 -14.78
N GLN A 18 -8.61 -22.03 -16.05
CA GLN A 18 -8.73 -20.62 -16.43
C GLN A 18 -10.18 -20.13 -16.40
N VAL A 19 -11.14 -20.90 -16.91
CA VAL A 19 -12.53 -20.44 -17.08
C VAL A 19 -13.39 -20.85 -15.89
N ALA A 20 -13.32 -22.11 -15.44
CA ALA A 20 -14.16 -22.58 -14.33
C ALA A 20 -13.66 -22.08 -12.96
N ARG A 21 -12.32 -22.02 -12.75
CA ARG A 21 -11.71 -21.57 -11.48
C ARG A 21 -11.00 -20.23 -11.53
N GLY A 22 -10.96 -19.54 -12.67
CA GLY A 22 -10.22 -18.28 -12.81
C GLY A 22 -10.66 -17.19 -11.81
N LYS A 23 -11.95 -17.16 -11.45
CA LYS A 23 -12.48 -16.22 -10.46
C LYS A 23 -11.93 -16.48 -9.04
N GLU A 24 -11.72 -17.74 -8.65
CA GLU A 24 -11.13 -18.10 -7.35
C GLU A 24 -9.64 -17.75 -7.28
N TRP A 25 -8.89 -17.96 -8.36
CA TRP A 25 -7.47 -17.60 -8.41
C TRP A 25 -7.25 -16.09 -8.44
N THR A 26 -8.11 -15.35 -9.15
CA THR A 26 -8.08 -13.87 -9.16
C THR A 26 -8.38 -13.30 -7.77
N ALA A 27 -9.25 -13.98 -7.00
CA ALA A 27 -9.52 -13.59 -5.61
C ALA A 27 -8.33 -13.84 -4.68
N LYS A 28 -7.59 -14.95 -4.86
CA LYS A 28 -6.38 -15.25 -4.07
C LYS A 28 -5.20 -14.32 -4.37
N ILE A 29 -5.02 -13.91 -5.63
CA ILE A 29 -3.92 -12.98 -6.01
C ILE A 29 -4.19 -11.56 -5.52
N ARG A 30 -5.44 -11.16 -5.34
CA ARG A 30 -5.81 -9.81 -4.87
C ARG A 30 -5.56 -9.57 -3.38
N GLY A 31 -5.24 -10.60 -2.61
CA GLY A 31 -5.32 -10.58 -1.15
C GLY A 31 -4.01 -10.53 -0.40
N SER A 32 -2.84 -10.56 -1.04
CA SER A 32 -1.57 -10.56 -0.28
C SER A 32 -0.39 -10.18 -1.16
N SER A 33 -0.09 -8.88 -1.25
CA SER A 33 1.25 -8.44 -1.69
C SER A 33 2.22 -8.62 -0.51
N GLU A 34 2.55 -9.87 -0.19
CA GLU A 34 3.57 -10.17 0.81
C GLU A 34 4.96 -9.89 0.22
N VAL A 35 5.54 -8.76 0.61
CA VAL A 35 6.95 -8.47 0.33
C VAL A 35 7.76 -8.88 1.55
N THR A 36 8.51 -9.97 1.44
CA THR A 36 9.45 -10.38 2.50
C THR A 36 10.57 -9.34 2.60
N VAL A 37 10.49 -8.45 3.59
CA VAL A 37 11.55 -7.46 3.86
C VAL A 37 12.59 -8.09 4.79
N ARG A 38 13.85 -8.12 4.34
CA ARG A 38 14.98 -8.50 5.20
C ARG A 38 15.20 -7.42 6.26
N ILE A 39 14.95 -7.73 7.53
CA ILE A 39 15.34 -6.85 8.63
C ILE A 39 16.88 -6.83 8.70
N PRO A 40 17.54 -5.67 8.54
CA PRO A 40 19.00 -5.60 8.55
C PRO A 40 19.56 -5.93 9.94
N SER A 41 20.78 -6.49 9.98
CA SER A 41 21.49 -6.73 11.23
C SER A 41 21.89 -5.40 11.89
N ILE A 42 21.71 -5.29 13.20
CA ILE A 42 22.01 -4.08 13.97
C ILE A 42 23.52 -3.88 14.07
N ARG A 43 24.01 -2.64 13.88
CA ARG A 43 25.43 -2.29 14.06
C ARG A 43 25.76 -2.20 15.56
N GLY A 44 26.94 -2.70 15.96
CA GLY A 44 27.38 -2.64 17.36
C GLY A 44 27.37 -1.22 17.94
N GLU A 45 27.02 -1.13 19.23
CA GLU A 45 27.01 0.11 20.01
C GLU A 45 28.43 0.65 20.22
N ILE A 46 28.58 1.98 20.18
CA ILE A 46 29.83 2.64 20.57
C ILE A 46 29.71 3.03 22.04
N ARG A 47 30.60 2.46 22.86
CA ARG A 47 30.68 2.71 24.31
C ARG A 47 31.97 3.43 24.67
N ASP A 48 31.91 4.32 25.65
CA ASP A 48 33.10 4.92 26.26
C ASP A 48 33.83 3.88 27.14
N ARG A 49 35.04 4.20 27.60
CA ARG A 49 35.85 3.40 28.55
C ARG A 49 35.11 3.03 29.82
N ASN A 50 34.12 3.83 30.22
CA ASN A 50 33.29 3.60 31.41
C ASN A 50 32.06 2.73 31.11
N GLY A 51 31.93 2.19 29.89
CA GLY A 51 30.80 1.36 29.47
C GLY A 51 29.53 2.14 29.11
N VAL A 52 29.56 3.48 29.11
CA VAL A 52 28.41 4.32 28.75
C VAL A 52 28.23 4.33 27.23
N THR A 53 27.04 3.94 26.77
CA THR A 53 26.68 3.96 25.34
C THR A 53 26.51 5.39 24.85
N LEU A 54 27.35 5.81 23.90
CA LEU A 54 27.32 7.14 23.30
C LEU A 54 26.47 7.18 22.03
N VAL A 55 26.48 6.09 21.26
CA VAL A 55 25.70 5.95 20.02
C VAL A 55 25.20 4.52 19.93
N GLN A 56 23.89 4.39 19.74
CA GLN A 56 23.22 3.11 19.47
C GLN A 56 22.41 3.21 18.18
N ASN A 57 22.32 2.10 17.44
CA ASN A 57 21.39 1.99 16.34
C ASN A 57 20.00 1.69 16.91
N ARG A 58 19.03 2.58 16.65
CA ARG A 58 17.62 2.38 16.96
C ARG A 58 16.91 1.96 15.67
N ALA A 59 16.30 0.78 15.68
CA ALA A 59 15.38 0.41 14.63
C ALA A 59 14.24 1.44 14.57
N SER A 60 14.02 2.01 13.39
CA SER A 60 12.90 2.90 13.10
C SER A 60 12.11 2.25 11.97
N TYR A 61 10.84 2.03 12.23
CA TYR A 61 9.88 1.51 11.27
C TYR A 61 8.94 2.63 10.84
N GLU A 62 8.43 2.54 9.62
CA GLU A 62 7.58 3.56 9.02
C GLU A 62 6.48 2.87 8.20
N VAL A 63 5.29 3.44 8.20
CA VAL A 63 4.15 3.00 7.39
C VAL A 63 3.95 4.01 6.27
N ASP A 64 3.94 3.48 5.05
CA ASP A 64 3.95 4.23 3.81
C ASP A 64 2.71 3.94 2.98
N PHE A 65 2.06 5.00 2.48
CA PHE A 65 0.89 4.90 1.62
C PHE A 65 1.27 5.08 0.14
N TYR A 66 1.04 4.04 -0.64
CA TYR A 66 1.18 4.06 -2.10
C TYR A 66 -0.11 4.57 -2.76
N LEU A 67 -0.30 5.90 -2.75
CA LEU A 67 -1.55 6.57 -3.11
C LEU A 67 -2.12 6.19 -4.51
N PRO A 68 -1.31 6.05 -5.58
CA PRO A 68 -1.84 5.63 -6.88
C PRO A 68 -2.43 4.21 -6.87
N GLU A 69 -1.78 3.29 -6.16
CA GLU A 69 -2.27 1.91 -6.02
C GLU A 69 -3.51 1.86 -5.13
N MET A 70 -3.62 2.72 -4.11
CA MET A 70 -4.84 2.86 -3.32
C MET A 70 -6.03 3.32 -4.18
N VAL A 71 -5.85 4.30 -5.06
CA VAL A 71 -6.91 4.75 -5.98
C VAL A 71 -7.34 3.64 -6.94
N LYS A 72 -6.36 2.90 -7.47
CA LYS A 72 -6.60 1.77 -8.36
C LYS A 72 -7.30 0.63 -7.63
N GLY A 73 -6.91 0.32 -6.40
CA GLY A 73 -7.54 -0.67 -5.53
C GLY A 73 -8.98 -0.28 -5.18
N TYR A 74 -9.21 0.98 -4.80
CA TYR A 74 -10.55 1.53 -4.59
C TYR A 74 -11.42 1.37 -5.85
N ARG A 75 -10.84 1.68 -7.03
CA ARG A 75 -11.55 1.53 -8.31
C ARG A 75 -12.01 0.12 -8.59
N GLN A 76 -11.21 -0.86 -8.21
CA GLN A 76 -11.51 -2.27 -8.42
C GLN A 76 -12.50 -2.84 -7.40
N ARG A 77 -12.51 -2.32 -6.17
CA ARG A 77 -13.35 -2.83 -5.07
C ARG A 77 -14.72 -2.16 -5.03
N VAL A 78 -14.76 -0.83 -5.14
CA VAL A 78 -15.98 -0.02 -4.93
C VAL A 78 -16.53 0.51 -6.25
N GLY A 79 -15.66 0.96 -7.16
CA GLY A 79 -16.06 1.56 -8.44
C GLY A 79 -15.44 2.94 -8.63
N GLN A 80 -16.16 3.89 -9.22
CA GLN A 80 -15.54 5.18 -9.57
C GLN A 80 -15.05 5.93 -8.31
N PRO A 81 -13.77 6.31 -8.21
CA PRO A 81 -13.25 7.00 -7.04
C PRO A 81 -13.89 8.40 -6.91
N PRO A 82 -14.07 8.89 -5.66
CA PRO A 82 -14.51 10.25 -5.43
C PRO A 82 -13.53 11.24 -6.05
N VAL A 83 -14.05 12.37 -6.53
CA VAL A 83 -13.28 13.38 -7.25
C VAL A 83 -13.38 14.70 -6.49
N THR A 84 -12.26 15.39 -6.36
CA THR A 84 -12.19 16.76 -5.86
C THR A 84 -11.77 17.72 -6.98
N GLU A 85 -12.25 18.94 -6.88
CA GLU A 85 -11.88 20.02 -7.80
C GLU A 85 -10.78 20.88 -7.18
N TYR A 86 -9.79 21.26 -7.99
CA TYR A 86 -8.75 22.19 -7.56
C TYR A 86 -8.41 23.16 -8.69
N ARG A 87 -7.99 24.36 -8.31
CA ARG A 87 -7.60 25.40 -9.27
C ARG A 87 -6.11 25.31 -9.56
N ALA A 88 -5.75 25.09 -10.82
CA ALA A 88 -4.38 25.01 -11.30
C ALA A 88 -4.11 26.13 -12.31
N THR A 89 -2.87 26.64 -12.37
CA THR A 89 -2.46 27.54 -13.44
C THR A 89 -1.82 26.72 -14.55
N ILE A 90 -2.49 26.60 -15.70
CA ILE A 90 -1.95 25.94 -16.89
C ILE A 90 -1.76 27.00 -17.98
N ASN A 91 -0.56 27.09 -18.53
CA ASN A 91 -0.19 28.08 -19.56
C ASN A 91 -0.55 29.53 -19.15
N GLY A 92 -0.39 29.86 -17.87
CA GLY A 92 -0.70 31.18 -17.32
C GLY A 92 -2.18 31.47 -17.06
N MET A 93 -3.10 30.54 -17.36
CA MET A 93 -4.53 30.69 -17.10
C MET A 93 -4.99 29.82 -15.93
N PRO A 94 -5.76 30.35 -14.96
CA PRO A 94 -6.37 29.53 -13.93
C PRO A 94 -7.44 28.64 -14.55
N LYS A 95 -7.31 27.33 -14.36
CA LYS A 95 -8.25 26.32 -14.80
C LYS A 95 -8.62 25.43 -13.64
N ASP A 96 -9.92 25.16 -13.51
CA ASP A 96 -10.41 24.19 -12.54
C ASP A 96 -10.17 22.77 -13.10
N MET A 97 -9.49 21.97 -12.31
CA MET A 97 -9.08 20.61 -12.63
C MET A 97 -9.73 19.62 -11.67
N LYS A 98 -9.89 18.39 -12.14
CA LYS A 98 -10.49 17.29 -11.40
C LYS A 98 -9.43 16.25 -11.10
N GLU A 99 -9.28 15.87 -9.84
CA GLU A 99 -8.39 14.80 -9.40
C GLU A 99 -9.11 13.87 -8.42
N ALA A 100 -8.58 12.66 -8.21
CA ALA A 100 -9.14 11.75 -7.22
C ALA A 100 -8.99 12.34 -5.81
N ASP A 101 -10.05 12.27 -5.02
CA ASP A 101 -10.06 12.68 -3.62
C ASP A 101 -9.43 11.58 -2.77
N ILE A 102 -8.12 11.69 -2.56
CA ILE A 102 -7.34 10.70 -1.82
C ILE A 102 -7.74 10.67 -0.36
N VAL A 103 -8.10 11.82 0.21
CA VAL A 103 -8.50 11.92 1.61
C VAL A 103 -9.73 11.06 1.85
N LYS A 104 -10.75 11.14 0.99
CA LYS A 104 -11.92 10.25 1.07
C LYS A 104 -11.57 8.79 0.85
N ILE A 105 -10.73 8.49 -0.14
CA ILE A 105 -10.31 7.09 -0.42
C ILE A 105 -9.62 6.47 0.80
N VAL A 106 -8.76 7.23 1.48
CA VAL A 106 -8.05 6.77 2.68
C VAL A 106 -9.02 6.63 3.86
N ASN A 107 -9.89 7.62 4.08
CA ASN A 107 -10.87 7.62 5.18
C ASN A 107 -11.94 6.53 5.04
N ASP A 108 -12.39 6.24 3.82
CA ASP A 108 -13.42 5.22 3.58
C ASP A 108 -12.81 3.81 3.46
N GLY A 109 -11.54 3.72 3.07
CA GLY A 109 -10.87 2.47 2.74
C GLY A 109 -10.01 1.88 3.85
N VAL A 110 -9.03 2.65 4.33
CA VAL A 110 -7.95 2.15 5.20
C VAL A 110 -8.15 2.59 6.64
N VAL A 111 -8.53 3.85 6.88
CA VAL A 111 -8.69 4.39 8.24
C VAL A 111 -9.63 3.56 9.13
N PRO A 112 -10.79 3.04 8.67
CA PRO A 112 -11.67 2.26 9.53
C PRO A 112 -11.00 0.97 10.02
N ARG A 113 -10.19 0.32 9.17
CA ARG A 113 -9.43 -0.87 9.54
C ARG A 113 -8.29 -0.56 10.50
N LEU A 114 -7.67 0.62 10.36
CA LEU A 114 -6.65 1.06 11.29
C LEU A 114 -7.26 1.42 12.65
N ASP A 115 -8.47 1.98 12.66
CA ASP A 115 -9.19 2.34 13.88
C ASP A 115 -9.59 1.08 14.68
N ASP A 116 -10.10 0.05 13.99
CA ASP A 116 -10.43 -1.25 14.59
C ASP A 116 -9.21 -1.90 15.30
N LEU A 117 -8.00 -1.57 14.85
CA LEU A 117 -6.74 -2.12 15.38
C LEU A 117 -6.02 -1.17 16.36
N ASP A 118 -6.61 -0.02 16.68
CA ASP A 118 -5.99 1.06 17.48
C ASP A 118 -4.65 1.56 16.87
N LEU A 119 -4.57 1.50 15.54
CA LEU A 119 -3.42 1.94 14.73
C LEU A 119 -3.66 3.27 14.03
N ALA A 120 -4.89 3.79 14.06
CA ALA A 120 -5.25 5.05 13.44
C ALA A 120 -4.53 6.24 14.09
N ARG A 121 -3.95 7.08 13.26
CA ARG A 121 -3.29 8.34 13.63
C ARG A 121 -3.81 9.49 12.80
N ASP A 122 -3.80 10.66 13.42
CA ASP A 122 -4.10 11.91 12.74
C ASP A 122 -3.07 12.19 11.64
N TYR A 123 -3.56 12.51 10.45
CA TYR A 123 -2.74 12.91 9.33
C TYR A 123 -3.24 14.22 8.73
N ASN A 124 -2.32 14.94 8.08
CA ASN A 124 -2.68 16.19 7.41
C ASN A 124 -3.29 15.91 6.04
N ALA A 125 -4.61 16.00 5.95
CA ALA A 125 -5.38 15.78 4.73
C ALA A 125 -4.92 16.66 3.55
N ASN A 126 -4.63 17.94 3.78
CA ASN A 126 -4.14 18.86 2.75
C ASN A 126 -2.76 18.45 2.23
N LYS A 127 -1.88 17.99 3.12
CA LYS A 127 -0.55 17.50 2.76
C LYS A 127 -0.66 16.21 1.95
N LEU A 128 -1.55 15.29 2.33
CA LEU A 128 -1.79 14.04 1.62
C LEU A 128 -2.27 14.28 0.19
N GLN A 129 -3.30 15.11 0.02
CA GLN A 129 -3.85 15.46 -1.29
C GLN A 129 -2.80 16.16 -2.17
N LYS A 130 -2.05 17.12 -1.59
CA LYS A 130 -0.95 17.79 -2.30
C LYS A 130 0.14 16.80 -2.73
N HIS A 131 0.49 15.85 -1.87
CA HIS A 131 1.50 14.84 -2.15
C HIS A 131 1.09 13.95 -3.32
N TYR A 132 -0.16 13.49 -3.35
CA TYR A 132 -0.68 12.74 -4.48
C TYR A 132 -0.51 13.46 -5.82
N ARG A 133 -0.74 14.78 -5.82
CA ARG A 133 -0.62 15.61 -7.01
C ARG A 133 0.82 15.81 -7.49
N THR A 134 1.76 15.98 -6.55
CA THR A 134 3.14 16.34 -6.90
C THR A 134 4.09 15.15 -6.98
N ASN A 135 3.80 14.06 -6.27
CA ASN A 135 4.73 12.96 -6.04
C ASN A 135 3.99 11.61 -6.12
N THR A 136 3.70 11.17 -7.34
CA THR A 136 3.07 9.85 -7.56
C THR A 136 4.04 8.68 -7.47
N GLU A 137 5.34 8.94 -7.64
CA GLU A 137 6.39 7.91 -7.66
C GLU A 137 6.94 7.56 -6.27
N VAL A 138 6.69 8.42 -5.30
CA VAL A 138 7.19 8.27 -3.92
C VAL A 138 6.00 7.96 -3.02
N PRO A 139 6.11 7.02 -2.07
CA PRO A 139 5.05 6.80 -1.10
C PRO A 139 4.88 7.98 -0.15
N PHE A 140 3.66 8.15 0.36
CA PHE A 140 3.39 9.11 1.42
C PHE A 140 3.63 8.46 2.78
N SER A 141 4.58 9.00 3.53
CA SER A 141 4.80 8.67 4.93
C SER A 141 3.58 8.96 5.80
N TYR A 142 2.93 7.92 6.31
CA TYR A 142 1.78 8.03 7.21
C TYR A 142 2.22 8.18 8.67
N ILE A 143 2.99 7.21 9.18
CA ILE A 143 3.51 7.23 10.55
C ILE A 143 4.98 6.85 10.50
N LYS A 144 5.81 7.67 11.14
CA LYS A 144 7.25 7.43 11.30
C LYS A 144 7.57 6.92 12.69
N ASP A 145 8.72 6.27 12.80
CA ASP A 145 9.32 5.94 14.08
C ASP A 145 8.44 5.03 14.97
N ILE A 146 7.68 4.11 14.36
CA ILE A 146 6.85 3.17 15.10
C ILE A 146 7.70 2.11 15.80
N ASP A 147 7.19 1.63 16.93
CA ASP A 147 7.78 0.55 17.70
C ASP A 147 7.49 -0.81 17.04
N PHE A 148 8.27 -1.82 17.47
CA PHE A 148 8.17 -3.16 16.90
C PHE A 148 6.80 -3.81 17.13
N GLU A 149 6.14 -3.55 18.27
CA GLU A 149 4.82 -4.11 18.57
C GLU A 149 3.77 -3.56 17.61
N THR A 150 3.75 -2.24 17.42
CA THR A 150 2.87 -1.59 16.44
C THR A 150 3.13 -2.12 15.03
N MET A 151 4.39 -2.23 14.61
CA MET A 151 4.74 -2.81 13.30
C MET A 151 4.27 -4.26 13.14
N ALA A 152 4.40 -5.07 14.20
CA ALA A 152 3.93 -6.46 14.19
C ALA A 152 2.41 -6.52 13.97
N LYS A 153 1.64 -5.64 14.62
CA LYS A 153 0.18 -5.54 14.42
C LYS A 153 -0.20 -5.19 12.98
N PHE A 154 0.49 -4.24 12.36
CA PHE A 154 0.32 -3.92 10.93
C PHE A 154 0.61 -5.14 10.04
N SER A 155 1.67 -5.87 10.35
CA SER A 155 2.10 -7.04 9.57
C SER A 155 1.15 -8.23 9.69
N GLU A 156 0.53 -8.40 10.85
CA GLU A 156 -0.40 -9.52 11.11
C GLU A 156 -1.77 -9.32 10.45
N HIS A 157 -2.24 -8.07 10.34
CA HIS A 157 -3.61 -7.78 9.94
C HIS A 157 -3.78 -7.41 8.45
N ASP A 158 -2.69 -7.44 7.65
CA ASP A 158 -2.67 -7.13 6.21
C ASP A 158 -3.52 -5.89 5.84
N VAL A 159 -3.22 -4.78 6.51
CA VAL A 159 -3.90 -3.49 6.38
C VAL A 159 -3.22 -2.52 5.44
#